data_AF-A0A6C0LUK7-F1
#
_entry.id   AF-A0A6C0LUK7-F1
#
_cell.length_a   1.000
_cell.length_b   1.000
_cell.length_c   1.000
_cell.angle_alpha   90.00
_cell.angle_beta   90.00
_cell.angle_gamma   90.00
#
_symmetry.space_group_name_H-M   'P 1'
#
loop_
_entity.id
_entity.type
_entity.pdbx_description
1 polymer ?
#
loop_
_entity_poly.entity_id
_entity_poly.type
_entity_poly.pdbx_seq_one_letter_code
_entity_poly.pdbx_strand_id
1 'polypeptide(L)'
;MKSLERVFYIILYSTYFIYITGFIGLASFAPEYLETLQATFNLYISCILIWRFHPWRHHKFTPFDQKIIFSAALFILSSTSLTKLTSLFTFHEKIPEDQFELFSQQ
;
A
#
# COMPACT_ATOMS: atom_id res chain seq x y z
N MET A 1 -26.59 -12.49 10.47
CA MET A 1 -25.23 -11.89 10.41
C MET A 1 -24.72 -11.62 8.97
N LYS A 2 -25.52 -11.84 7.90
CA LYS A 2 -25.09 -11.63 6.50
C LYS A 2 -24.85 -10.18 6.08
N SER A 3 -25.47 -9.21 6.78
CA SER A 3 -25.32 -7.78 6.43
C SER A 3 -23.94 -7.22 6.76
N LEU A 4 -23.27 -7.71 7.80
CA LEU A 4 -21.96 -7.21 8.24
C LEU A 4 -20.84 -7.70 7.30
N GLU A 5 -20.96 -8.94 6.83
CA GLU A 5 -20.10 -9.50 5.77
C GLU A 5 -20.26 -8.70 4.47
N ARG A 6 -21.50 -8.37 4.08
CA ARG A 6 -21.77 -7.61 2.85
C ARG A 6 -21.19 -6.19 2.90
N VAL A 7 -21.40 -5.47 4.01
CA VAL A 7 -20.83 -4.12 4.20
C VAL A 7 -19.30 -4.18 4.15
N PHE A 8 -18.71 -5.21 4.75
CA PHE A 8 -17.26 -5.40 4.70
C PHE A 8 -16.77 -5.64 3.26
N TYR A 9 -17.42 -6.52 2.49
CA TYR A 9 -17.03 -6.77 1.10
C TYR A 9 -17.16 -5.51 0.25
N ILE A 10 -18.22 -4.72 0.44
CA ILE A 10 -18.40 -3.43 -0.27
C ILE A 10 -17.23 -2.48 0.03
N ILE A 11 -16.87 -2.33 1.31
CA ILE A 11 -15.75 -1.48 1.73
C ILE A 11 -14.43 -2.02 1.15
N LEU A 12 -14.19 -3.33 1.22
CA LEU A 12 -12.99 -3.98 0.69
C LEU A 12 -12.84 -3.77 -0.81
N TYR A 13 -13.89 -4.07 -1.60
CA TYR A 13 -13.87 -3.89 -3.05
C TYR A 13 -13.73 -2.42 -3.44
N SER A 14 -14.40 -1.52 -2.73
CA SER A 14 -14.25 -0.07 -2.97
C SER A 14 -12.82 0.39 -2.70
N THR A 15 -12.20 -0.09 -1.62
CA THR A 15 -10.80 0.22 -1.29
C THR A 15 -9.86 -0.27 -2.39
N TYR A 16 -10.04 -1.51 -2.86
CA TYR A 16 -9.25 -2.07 -3.97
C TYR A 16 -9.42 -1.28 -5.26
N PHE A 17 -10.65 -0.88 -5.58
CA PHE A 17 -10.96 -0.09 -6.77
C PHE A 17 -10.26 1.27 -6.74
N ILE A 18 -10.40 2.02 -5.62
CA ILE A 18 -9.73 3.32 -5.44
C ILE A 18 -8.21 3.16 -5.51
N TYR A 19 -7.65 2.11 -4.92
CA TYR A 19 -6.21 1.87 -4.98
C TYR A 19 -5.72 1.61 -6.39
N ILE A 20 -6.35 0.70 -7.14
CA ILE A 20 -5.92 0.35 -8.51
C ILE A 20 -6.02 1.58 -9.42
N THR A 21 -7.13 2.30 -9.38
CA THR A 21 -7.31 3.50 -10.22
C THR A 21 -6.34 4.61 -9.83
N GLY A 22 -6.11 4.83 -8.52
CA GLY A 22 -5.13 5.80 -8.03
C GLY A 22 -3.70 5.43 -8.37
N PHE A 23 -3.33 4.15 -8.24
CA PHE A 23 -2.00 3.64 -8.56
C PHE A 23 -1.69 3.80 -10.04
N ILE A 24 -2.59 3.38 -10.95
CA ILE A 24 -2.39 3.52 -12.39
C ILE A 24 -2.26 5.00 -12.79
N GLY A 25 -3.14 5.85 -12.27
CA GLY A 25 -3.07 7.30 -12.56
C GLY A 25 -1.77 7.93 -12.06
N LEU A 26 -1.44 7.74 -10.78
CA LEU A 26 -0.26 8.38 -10.18
C LEU A 26 1.05 7.79 -10.71
N ALA A 27 1.11 6.50 -11.05
CA ALA A 27 2.31 5.89 -11.60
C ALA A 27 2.70 6.47 -12.97
N SER A 28 1.73 6.91 -13.79
CA SER A 28 2.01 7.51 -15.10
C SER A 28 2.27 9.01 -15.04
N PHE A 29 1.64 9.75 -14.12
CA PHE A 29 1.75 11.21 -14.08
C PHE A 29 2.80 11.72 -13.08
N ALA A 30 2.91 11.12 -11.90
CA ALA A 30 3.75 11.63 -10.83
C ALA A 30 4.11 10.52 -9.82
N PRO A 31 5.19 9.75 -10.09
CA PRO A 31 5.56 8.58 -9.29
C PRO A 31 5.92 8.93 -7.83
N GLU A 32 6.28 10.17 -7.55
CA GLU A 32 6.55 10.67 -6.18
C GLU A 32 5.32 10.54 -5.25
N TYR A 33 4.10 10.66 -5.78
CA TYR A 33 2.88 10.49 -4.98
C TYR A 33 2.55 9.03 -4.69
N LEU A 34 3.21 8.06 -5.34
CA LEU A 34 2.99 6.63 -5.06
C LEU A 34 3.34 6.27 -3.62
N GLU A 35 4.39 6.88 -3.06
CA GLU A 35 4.78 6.65 -1.66
C GLU A 35 3.73 7.17 -0.68
N THR A 36 3.20 8.37 -0.94
CA THR A 36 2.12 8.96 -0.12
C THR A 36 0.82 8.14 -0.26
N LEU A 37 0.49 7.67 -1.46
CA LEU A 37 -0.64 6.79 -1.71
C LEU A 37 -0.48 5.49 -0.92
N GLN A 38 0.67 4.82 -1.04
CA GLN A 38 0.97 3.58 -0.33
C GLN A 38 0.86 3.77 1.19
N ALA A 39 1.45 4.83 1.74
CA ALA A 39 1.39 5.14 3.17
C ALA A 39 -0.06 5.32 3.65
N THR A 40 -0.88 6.03 2.87
CA THR A 40 -2.30 6.26 3.18
C THR A 40 -3.08 4.94 3.25
N PHE A 41 -2.90 4.06 2.25
CA PHE A 41 -3.58 2.76 2.23
C PHE A 41 -3.07 1.80 3.32
N ASN A 42 -1.77 1.80 3.59
CA ASN A 42 -1.19 1.01 4.68
C ASN A 42 -1.77 1.40 6.04
N LEU A 43 -1.91 2.71 6.29
CA LEU A 43 -2.52 3.23 7.51
C LEU A 43 -3.99 2.83 7.60
N TYR A 44 -4.76 3.04 6.54
CA TYR A 44 -6.17 2.66 6.47
C TYR A 44 -6.39 1.16 6.73
N ILE A 45 -5.64 0.29 6.06
CA ILE A 45 -5.73 -1.17 6.24
C ILE A 45 -5.35 -1.57 7.66
N SER A 46 -4.28 -0.99 8.20
CA SER A 46 -3.83 -1.26 9.57
C SER A 46 -4.88 -0.85 10.60
N CYS A 47 -5.53 0.31 10.42
CA CYS A 47 -6.63 0.74 11.28
C CYS A 47 -7.81 -0.23 11.24
N ILE A 48 -8.18 -0.74 10.06
CA ILE A 48 -9.24 -1.76 9.92
C ILE A 48 -8.86 -3.05 10.64
N LEU A 49 -7.63 -3.52 10.47
CA LEU A 49 -7.15 -4.72 11.14
C LEU A 49 -7.17 -4.54 12.67
N ILE A 50 -6.68 -3.43 13.19
CA ILE A 50 -6.69 -3.14 14.63
C ILE A 50 -8.13 -3.09 15.16
N TRP A 51 -9.02 -2.38 14.47
CA TRP A 51 -10.41 -2.26 14.91
C TRP A 51 -11.15 -3.61 14.91
N ARG A 52 -10.84 -4.47 13.94
CA ARG A 52 -11.44 -5.80 13.75
C ARG A 52 -10.89 -6.84 14.73
N PHE A 53 -9.57 -6.91 14.89
CA PHE A 53 -8.87 -7.89 15.72
C PHE A 53 -8.56 -7.39 17.14
N HIS A 54 -9.28 -6.34 17.57
CA HIS A 54 -9.07 -5.75 18.88
C HIS A 54 -9.23 -6.81 20.01
N PRO A 55 -8.23 -7.01 20.89
CA PRO A 55 -8.20 -8.11 21.88
C PRO A 55 -9.32 -8.06 22.94
N TRP A 56 -9.93 -6.89 23.19
CA TRP A 56 -11.09 -6.76 24.09
C TRP A 56 -12.40 -7.36 23.57
N ARG A 57 -12.48 -7.83 22.32
CA ARG A 57 -13.65 -8.58 21.84
C ARG A 57 -13.32 -10.06 21.85
N HIS A 58 -14.08 -10.86 22.59
CA HIS A 58 -14.13 -12.33 22.45
C HIS A 58 -14.66 -12.68 21.05
N HIS A 59 -13.82 -12.53 20.04
CA HIS A 59 -14.14 -12.85 18.66
C HIS A 59 -13.67 -14.27 18.38
N LYS A 60 -14.59 -15.14 17.97
CA LYS A 60 -14.20 -16.42 17.38
C LYS A 60 -13.58 -16.11 16.04
N PHE A 61 -12.29 -16.43 15.88
CA PHE A 61 -11.59 -16.24 14.61
C PHE A 61 -12.32 -16.98 13.50
N THR A 62 -12.92 -16.24 12.57
CA THR A 62 -13.72 -16.85 11.49
C THR A 62 -12.85 -17.09 10.25
N PRO A 63 -13.22 -18.06 9.38
CA PRO A 63 -12.57 -18.23 8.08
C PRO A 63 -12.60 -16.97 7.20
N PHE A 64 -13.58 -16.09 7.44
CA PHE A 64 -13.68 -14.79 6.76
C PHE A 64 -12.59 -13.84 7.22
N ASP A 65 -12.34 -13.74 8.52
CA ASP A 65 -11.28 -12.91 9.10
C ASP A 65 -9.89 -13.34 8.63
N GLN A 66 -9.67 -14.66 8.45
CA GLN A 66 -8.43 -15.19 7.88
C GLN A 66 -8.18 -14.70 6.44
N LYS A 67 -9.22 -14.70 5.60
CA LYS A 67 -9.13 -14.20 4.21
C LYS A 67 -8.83 -12.69 4.17
N ILE A 68 -9.39 -11.94 5.12
CA ILE A 68 -9.16 -10.50 5.25
C ILE A 68 -7.70 -10.22 5.57
N ILE A 69 -7.15 -10.87 6.61
CA ILE A 69 -5.74 -10.67 6.99
C ILE A 69 -4.82 -11.05 5.83
N PHE A 70 -5.07 -12.18 5.18
CA PHE A 70 -4.23 -12.65 4.09
C PHE A 70 -4.23 -11.67 2.90
N SER A 71 -5.41 -11.21 2.47
CA SER A 71 -5.52 -10.24 1.37
C SER A 71 -4.90 -8.88 1.73
N ALA A 72 -5.12 -8.39 2.95
CA ALA A 72 -4.50 -7.16 3.46
C ALA A 72 -2.97 -7.24 3.49
N ALA A 73 -2.42 -8.34 4.01
CA ALA A 73 -0.98 -8.56 4.06
C ALA A 73 -0.38 -8.63 2.65
N LEU A 74 -1.04 -9.35 1.74
CA LEU A 74 -0.59 -9.48 0.35
C LEU A 74 -0.64 -8.13 -0.39
N PHE A 75 -1.67 -7.32 -0.13
CA PHE A 75 -1.78 -5.97 -0.66
C PHE A 75 -0.64 -5.05 -0.17
N ILE A 76 -0.38 -5.03 1.14
CA ILE A 76 0.71 -4.23 1.73
C ILE A 76 2.05 -4.67 1.16
N LEU A 77 2.27 -5.98 1.03
CA LEU A 77 3.51 -6.53 0.48
C LEU A 77 3.71 -6.14 -1.00
N SER A 78 2.66 -6.28 -1.81
CA SER A 78 2.71 -5.94 -3.23
C SER A 78 2.95 -4.44 -3.42
N SER A 79 2.14 -3.60 -2.77
CA SER A 79 2.26 -2.14 -2.85
C SER A 79 3.63 -1.63 -2.40
N THR A 80 4.19 -2.19 -1.33
CA THR A 80 5.54 -1.84 -0.86
C THR A 80 6.62 -2.27 -1.84
N SER A 81 6.52 -3.48 -2.39
CA SER A 81 7.47 -3.97 -3.38
C SER A 81 7.47 -3.12 -4.64
N LEU A 82 6.28 -2.78 -5.17
CA LEU A 82 6.15 -1.94 -6.36
C LEU A 82 6.67 -0.52 -6.14
N THR A 83 6.32 0.10 -5.00
CA THR A 83 6.77 1.46 -4.68
C THR A 83 8.29 1.53 -4.48
N LYS A 84 8.88 0.54 -3.79
CA LYS A 84 10.34 0.47 -3.65
C LYS A 84 11.04 0.21 -4.98
N LEU A 85 10.47 -0.63 -5.83
CA LEU A 85 11.04 -0.92 -7.15
C LEU A 85 11.06 0.33 -8.02
N THR A 86 9.96 1.07 -8.06
CA THR A 86 9.86 2.33 -8.81
C THR A 86 10.80 3.39 -8.25
N SER A 87 10.88 3.57 -6.93
CA SER A 87 11.84 4.51 -6.32
C SER A 87 13.29 4.15 -6.62
N LEU A 88 13.64 2.85 -6.64
CA LEU A 88 15.00 2.38 -6.97
C LEU A 88 15.36 2.69 -8.42
N PHE A 89 14.44 2.47 -9.37
CA PHE A 89 14.66 2.83 -10.78
C PHE A 89 14.83 4.34 -10.97
N THR A 90 13.99 5.16 -10.33
CA THR A 90 14.10 6.63 -10.39
C THR A 90 15.39 7.15 -9.74
N PHE A 91 15.85 6.53 -8.64
CA PHE A 91 17.08 6.94 -7.96
C PHE A 91 18.35 6.61 -8.77
N HIS A 92 18.33 5.53 -9.56
CA HIS A 92 19.48 5.14 -10.38
C HIS A 92 19.74 6.08 -11.57
N GLU A 93 18.75 6.87 -11.98
CA GLU A 93 18.90 7.89 -13.05
C GLU A 93 19.46 9.22 -12.52
N LYS A 94 19.33 9.50 -11.20
CA LYS A 94 20.01 10.60 -10.52
C LYS A 94 21.39 10.16 -10.01
N ILE A 95 22.29 9.78 -10.92
CA ILE A 95 23.73 9.92 -10.63
C ILE A 95 24.04 11.41 -10.79
N PRO A 96 24.48 12.12 -9.73
CA PRO A 96 24.81 13.52 -9.83
C PRO A 96 26.10 13.68 -10.66
N GLU A 97 26.00 14.25 -11.88
CA GLU A 97 27.17 14.71 -12.65
C GLU A 97 28.05 15.69 -11.83
N ASP A 98 27.45 16.34 -10.84
CA ASP A 98 28.10 17.25 -9.89
C ASP A 98 29.22 16.59 -9.04
N GLN A 99 29.24 15.26 -8.90
CA GLN A 99 30.39 14.57 -8.27
C GLN A 99 31.57 14.42 -9.24
N PHE A 100 31.33 14.25 -10.54
CA PHE A 100 32.40 14.01 -11.52
C PHE A 100 33.22 15.27 -11.83
N GLU A 101 32.62 16.47 -11.79
CA GLU A 101 33.36 17.72 -11.99
C GLU A 101 34.35 18.00 -10.85
N LEU A 102 34.01 17.66 -9.60
CA LEU A 102 34.88 17.81 -8.42
C LEU A 102 36.09 16.86 -8.45
N PHE A 103 35.97 15.66 -9.02
CA PHE A 103 37.09 14.72 -9.16
C PHE A 103 37.99 15.00 -10.37
N SER A 104 37.57 15.85 -11.32
CA SER A 104 38.38 16.23 -12.50
C SER A 104 39.26 17.47 -12.28
N GLN A 105 39.04 18.19 -11.18
CA GLN A 105 39.76 19.41 -10.80
C GLN A 105 40.84 19.17 -9.72
N GLN A 106 41.07 17.91 -9.31
CA GLN A 106 42.09 17.54 -8.30
C GLN A 106 43.23 16.70 -8.89
#